data_AF-A0AAV3XM92-F1
#
_entry.id   AF-A0AAV3XM92-F1
#
_cell.length_a   1.000
_cell.length_b   1.000
_cell.length_c   1.000
_cell.angle_alpha   90.00
_cell.angle_beta   90.00
_cell.angle_gamma   90.00
#
_symmetry.space_group_name_H-M   'P 1'
#
loop_
_entity.id
_entity.type
_entity.pdbx_description
1 polymer ?
#
loop_
_entity_poly.entity_id
_entity_poly.type
_entity_poly.pdbx_seq_one_letter_code
_entity_poly.pdbx_strand_id
1 'polypeptide(L)'
;MTRLLNEIARCPHVQFCIQNPSVEYPCRQVVFSQSPSTLNEYQVKEAEKHCVETYLQKVWEIASARVVVVLGRWATEAMHSQFEIPKDVALFAPIAIRGREKLITFLPHPNARKVRSFAKCLKSDQLESLRAFLR
;
A
#
# COMPACT_ATOMS: atom_id res chain seq x y z
N MET A 1 10.61 -5.43 14.92
CA MET A 1 10.72 -5.31 13.46
C MET A 1 10.33 -3.91 12.92
N THR A 2 9.90 -2.97 13.78
CA THR A 2 9.59 -1.57 13.44
C THR A 2 10.82 -0.64 13.44
N ARG A 3 11.95 -1.07 14.01
CA ARG A 3 13.13 -0.20 14.22
C ARG A 3 13.89 0.10 12.93
N LEU A 4 14.13 -0.90 12.08
CA LEU A 4 14.89 -0.74 10.84
C LEU A 4 14.17 0.13 9.81
N LEU A 5 12.86 -0.08 9.62
CA LEU A 5 12.03 0.76 8.74
C LEU A 5 11.91 2.19 9.29
N ASN A 6 11.83 2.36 10.62
CA ASN A 6 11.87 3.69 11.25
C ASN A 6 13.23 4.38 11.07
N GLU A 7 14.35 3.65 11.10
CA GLU A 7 15.70 4.20 10.91
C GLU A 7 15.93 4.63 9.44
N ILE A 8 15.36 3.91 8.47
CA ILE A 8 15.45 4.26 7.05
C ILE A 8 14.54 5.47 6.70
N ALA A 9 13.30 5.48 7.20
CA ALA A 9 12.34 6.55 6.93
C ALA A 9 12.60 7.84 7.73
N ARG A 10 13.28 7.76 8.88
CA ARG A 10 13.70 8.91 9.71
C ARG A 10 15.18 9.21 9.57
N CYS A 11 15.71 9.10 8.36
CA CYS A 11 17.06 9.59 8.09
C CYS A 11 17.17 11.05 8.59
N PRO A 12 18.12 11.37 9.49
CA PRO A 12 18.24 12.71 10.08
C PRO A 12 18.45 13.80 9.00
N HIS A 13 19.00 13.42 7.85
CA HIS A 13 19.16 14.29 6.70
C HIS A 13 17.84 14.65 6.02
N VAL A 14 16.83 13.78 6.03
CA VAL A 14 15.49 14.10 5.50
C VAL A 14 14.83 15.15 6.39
N GLN A 15 14.88 14.98 7.71
CA GLN A 15 14.36 15.96 8.66
C GLN A 15 15.09 17.31 8.53
N PHE A 16 16.42 17.27 8.38
CA PHE A 16 17.23 18.46 8.14
C PHE A 16 16.85 19.17 6.84
N CYS A 17 16.65 18.44 5.74
CA CYS A 17 16.21 18.99 4.45
C CYS A 17 14.84 19.67 4.51
N ILE A 18 13.89 19.09 5.26
CA ILE A 18 12.55 19.68 5.45
C ILE A 18 12.64 20.98 6.27
N GLN A 19 13.45 20.98 7.33
CA GLN A 19 13.62 22.15 8.21
C GLN A 19 14.45 23.28 7.58
N ASN A 20 15.32 22.95 6.61
CA ASN A 20 16.24 23.89 5.99
C ASN A 20 16.10 23.89 4.45
N PRO A 21 14.95 24.34 3.90
CA PRO A 21 14.65 24.23 2.47
C PRO A 21 15.57 25.07 1.57
N SER A 22 16.30 26.03 2.12
CA SER A 22 17.27 26.86 1.39
C SER A 22 18.63 26.19 1.21
N VAL A 23 18.97 25.19 2.03
CA VAL A 23 20.29 24.55 2.02
C VAL A 23 20.36 23.48 0.92
N GLU A 24 21.46 23.45 0.18
CA GLU A 24 21.72 22.39 -0.80
C GLU A 24 22.16 21.12 -0.07
N TYR A 25 21.48 20.02 -0.34
CA TYR A 25 21.75 18.73 0.30
C TYR A 25 21.63 17.60 -0.73
N PRO A 26 22.46 16.54 -0.66
CA PRO A 26 22.45 15.47 -1.66
C PRO A 26 21.07 14.80 -1.86
N CYS A 27 20.29 14.66 -0.78
CA CYS A 27 18.96 14.04 -0.86
C CYS A 27 17.82 15.03 -1.18
N ARG A 28 18.09 16.33 -1.37
CA ARG A 28 17.07 17.38 -1.55
C ARG A 28 16.06 17.06 -2.66
N GLN A 29 16.54 16.64 -3.84
CA GLN A 29 15.65 16.33 -4.97
C GLN A 29 14.72 15.15 -4.66
N VAL A 30 15.23 14.13 -3.98
CA VAL A 30 14.43 12.99 -3.53
C VAL A 30 13.43 13.42 -2.45
N VAL A 31 13.83 14.31 -1.53
CA VAL A 31 12.97 14.79 -0.45
C VAL A 31 11.79 15.59 -0.95
N PHE A 32 12.05 16.57 -1.80
CA PHE A 32 11.01 17.49 -2.28
C PHE A 32 10.18 16.91 -3.44
N SER A 33 10.62 15.83 -4.10
CA SER A 33 9.81 15.13 -5.11
C SER A 33 8.68 14.29 -4.50
N GLN A 34 8.75 13.93 -3.22
CA GLN A 34 7.77 13.04 -2.59
C GLN A 34 6.55 13.76 -1.97
N SER A 35 6.55 15.10 -1.95
CA SER A 35 5.49 15.94 -1.33
C SER A 35 4.89 15.39 -0.02
N PRO A 36 5.69 14.84 0.93
CA PRO A 36 5.10 14.21 2.11
C PRO A 36 4.54 15.29 3.03
N SER A 37 3.33 15.09 3.57
CA SER A 37 2.78 15.99 4.59
C SER A 37 3.45 15.76 5.96
N THR A 38 4.06 14.59 6.15
CA THR A 38 4.82 14.21 7.35
C THR A 38 6.00 13.28 7.02
N LEU A 39 7.05 13.26 7.86
CA LEU A 39 8.21 12.35 7.72
C LEU A 39 7.83 10.86 7.64
N ASN A 40 6.69 10.47 8.23
CA ASN A 40 6.23 9.08 8.23
C ASN A 40 5.62 8.66 6.88
N GLU A 41 5.35 9.61 5.98
CA GLU A 41 4.87 9.36 4.62
C GLU A 41 6.02 9.26 3.62
N TYR A 42 7.25 9.44 4.09
CA TYR A 42 8.45 9.32 3.26
C TYR A 42 8.68 7.86 2.85
N GLN A 43 8.83 7.62 1.56
CA GLN A 43 8.97 6.28 1.02
C GLN A 43 10.31 6.13 0.29
N VAL A 44 11.00 5.05 0.61
CA VAL A 44 12.14 4.57 -0.18
C VAL A 44 11.57 3.47 -1.08
N LYS A 45 11.47 3.72 -2.39
CA LYS A 45 10.87 2.77 -3.36
C LYS A 45 11.55 1.41 -3.31
N GLU A 46 12.86 1.41 -3.07
CA GLU A 46 13.68 0.21 -2.89
C GLU A 46 13.24 -0.60 -1.66
N ALA A 47 12.84 0.07 -0.58
CA ALA A 47 12.33 -0.59 0.62
C ALA A 47 10.93 -1.18 0.38
N GLU A 48 10.06 -0.51 -0.38
CA GLU A 48 8.76 -1.04 -0.78
C GLU A 48 8.92 -2.36 -1.55
N LYS A 49 9.72 -2.34 -2.63
CA LYS A 49 10.01 -3.53 -3.44
C LYS A 49 10.57 -4.67 -2.60
N HIS A 50 11.61 -4.37 -1.80
CA HIS A 50 12.23 -5.36 -0.93
C HIS A 50 11.24 -5.96 0.08
N CYS A 51 10.35 -5.14 0.67
CA CYS A 51 9.36 -5.62 1.64
C CYS A 51 8.32 -6.53 0.99
N VAL A 52 7.86 -6.17 -0.20
CA VAL A 52 6.89 -6.97 -0.98
C VAL A 52 7.50 -8.34 -1.32
N GLU A 53 8.71 -8.35 -1.89
CA GLU A 53 9.39 -9.58 -2.28
C GLU A 53 9.74 -10.46 -1.07
N THR A 54 10.20 -9.86 0.03
CA THR A 54 10.74 -10.61 1.18
C THR A 54 9.66 -11.12 2.13
N TYR A 55 8.59 -10.33 2.34
CA TYR A 55 7.64 -10.56 3.42
C TYR A 55 6.20 -10.75 2.92
N LEU A 56 5.73 -9.95 1.95
CA LEU A 56 4.32 -9.97 1.57
C LEU A 56 3.89 -11.34 1.06
N GLN A 57 4.70 -11.98 0.22
CA GLN A 57 4.41 -13.34 -0.28
C GLN A 57 4.22 -14.34 0.86
N LYS A 58 5.14 -14.37 1.83
CA LYS A 58 5.09 -15.28 2.99
C LYS A 58 3.85 -15.04 3.85
N VAL A 59 3.53 -13.78 4.11
CA VAL A 59 2.32 -13.40 4.86
C VAL A 59 1.08 -13.87 4.12
N TRP A 60 1.05 -13.69 2.81
CA TRP A 60 -0.09 -14.05 1.98
C TRP A 60 -0.36 -15.55 1.95
N GLU A 61 0.71 -16.35 1.87
CA GLU A 61 0.63 -17.81 1.89
C GLU A 61 0.08 -18.36 3.21
N ILE A 62 0.43 -17.75 4.33
CA ILE A 62 0.06 -18.24 5.66
C ILE A 62 -1.32 -17.71 6.07
N ALA A 63 -1.67 -16.50 5.64
CA ALA A 63 -2.93 -15.87 6.01
C ALA A 63 -4.14 -16.73 5.60
N SER A 64 -5.08 -16.93 6.54
CA SER A 64 -6.36 -17.58 6.26
C SER A 64 -7.40 -16.62 5.67
N ALA A 65 -7.08 -15.33 5.56
CA ALA A 65 -8.00 -14.32 5.05
C ALA A 65 -8.49 -14.65 3.64
N ARG A 66 -9.82 -14.69 3.47
CA ARG A 66 -10.51 -14.86 2.17
C ARG A 66 -10.58 -13.53 1.41
N VAL A 67 -10.71 -12.41 2.11
CA VAL A 67 -10.74 -11.08 1.51
C VAL A 67 -9.53 -10.28 1.98
N VAL A 68 -8.79 -9.70 1.04
CA VAL A 68 -7.65 -8.81 1.28
C VAL A 68 -8.07 -7.40 0.90
N VAL A 69 -7.99 -6.48 1.86
CA VAL A 69 -8.35 -5.07 1.67
C VAL A 69 -7.07 -4.25 1.59
N VAL A 70 -6.85 -3.65 0.42
CA VAL A 70 -5.67 -2.83 0.12
C VAL A 70 -6.03 -1.36 0.34
N LEU A 71 -5.24 -0.65 1.14
CA LEU A 71 -5.56 0.69 1.59
C LEU A 71 -4.58 1.72 1.03
N GLY A 72 -5.11 2.68 0.26
CA GLY A 72 -4.35 3.82 -0.21
C GLY A 72 -3.51 3.55 -1.45
N ARG A 73 -3.03 4.65 -2.05
CA ARG A 73 -2.39 4.65 -3.37
C ARG A 73 -1.18 3.73 -3.45
N TRP A 74 -0.27 3.83 -2.48
CA TRP A 74 1.00 3.10 -2.50
C TRP A 74 0.80 1.60 -2.42
N ALA A 75 -0.01 1.14 -1.47
CA ALA A 75 -0.34 -0.29 -1.36
C ALA A 75 -1.08 -0.79 -2.61
N THR A 76 -1.97 0.02 -3.18
CA THR A 76 -2.64 -0.29 -4.45
C THR A 76 -1.63 -0.46 -5.59
N GLU A 77 -0.70 0.47 -5.77
CA GLU A 77 0.33 0.42 -6.81
C GLU A 77 1.25 -0.80 -6.64
N ALA A 78 1.70 -1.09 -5.42
CA ALA A 78 2.48 -2.29 -5.10
C ALA A 78 1.77 -3.58 -5.52
N MET A 79 0.48 -3.68 -5.20
CA MET A 79 -0.35 -4.85 -5.49
C MET A 79 -0.60 -5.04 -6.98
N HIS A 80 -0.86 -3.95 -7.72
CA HIS A 80 -0.98 -3.98 -9.18
C HIS A 80 0.32 -4.47 -9.84
N SER A 81 1.47 -3.98 -9.38
CA SER A 81 2.77 -4.38 -9.93
C SER A 81 3.13 -5.83 -9.59
N GLN A 82 2.88 -6.28 -8.36
CA GLN A 82 3.36 -7.57 -7.89
C GLN A 82 2.50 -8.75 -8.38
N PHE A 83 1.19 -8.53 -8.58
CA PHE A 83 0.23 -9.58 -8.93
C PHE A 83 -0.42 -9.37 -10.30
N GLU A 84 0.14 -8.46 -11.12
CA GLU A 84 -0.34 -8.14 -12.47
C GLU A 84 -1.84 -7.78 -12.50
N ILE A 85 -2.33 -7.16 -11.43
CA ILE A 85 -3.74 -6.78 -11.30
C ILE A 85 -3.98 -5.55 -12.18
N PRO A 86 -5.04 -5.50 -13.03
CA PRO A 86 -5.33 -4.32 -13.83
C PRO A 86 -5.70 -3.11 -12.96
N LYS A 87 -5.22 -1.91 -13.34
CA LYS A 87 -5.28 -0.68 -12.51
C LYS A 87 -6.70 -0.15 -12.26
N ASP A 88 -7.66 -0.48 -13.11
CA ASP A 88 -9.02 0.09 -13.07
C ASP A 88 -10.03 -0.82 -12.36
N VAL A 89 -9.54 -1.77 -11.56
CA VAL A 89 -10.37 -2.79 -10.93
C VAL A 89 -10.52 -2.51 -9.44
N ALA A 90 -11.75 -2.24 -8.99
CA ALA A 90 -12.05 -2.02 -7.56
C ALA A 90 -12.16 -3.34 -6.75
N LEU A 91 -12.46 -4.44 -7.45
CA LEU A 91 -12.58 -5.79 -6.91
C LEU A 91 -11.94 -6.78 -7.87
N PHE A 92 -10.80 -7.34 -7.50
CA PHE A 92 -10.10 -8.32 -8.33
C PHE A 92 -10.51 -9.74 -7.96
N ALA A 93 -10.62 -10.57 -9.00
CA ALA A 93 -11.09 -11.95 -8.93
C ALA A 93 -10.30 -12.77 -7.89
N PRO A 94 -10.88 -13.89 -7.41
CA PRO A 94 -10.18 -14.75 -6.48
C PRO A 94 -8.88 -15.24 -7.10
N ILE A 95 -7.76 -14.94 -6.45
CA ILE A 95 -6.47 -15.52 -6.79
C ILE A 95 -6.22 -16.75 -5.91
N ALA A 96 -5.78 -17.84 -6.52
CA ALA A 96 -5.42 -19.05 -5.81
C ALA A 96 -3.99 -18.91 -5.27
N ILE A 97 -3.85 -18.88 -3.94
CA ILE A 97 -2.55 -18.90 -3.27
C ILE A 97 -2.50 -20.13 -2.37
N ARG A 98 -1.60 -21.07 -2.70
CA ARG A 98 -1.47 -22.39 -2.04
C ARG A 98 -2.81 -23.13 -1.90
N GLY A 99 -3.63 -23.09 -2.94
CA GLY A 99 -4.95 -23.75 -2.97
C GLY A 99 -6.04 -23.04 -2.17
N ARG A 100 -5.78 -21.82 -1.68
CA ARG A 100 -6.80 -20.96 -1.06
C ARG A 100 -7.13 -19.80 -1.98
N GLU A 101 -8.40 -19.65 -2.28
CA GLU A 101 -8.88 -18.52 -3.06
C GLU A 101 -8.97 -17.26 -2.19
N LYS A 102 -8.50 -16.14 -2.74
CA LYS A 102 -8.48 -14.86 -2.06
C LYS A 102 -8.96 -13.74 -2.97
N LEU A 103 -9.99 -13.03 -2.55
CA LEU A 103 -10.53 -11.86 -3.22
C LEU A 103 -9.78 -10.61 -2.78
N ILE A 104 -9.45 -9.70 -3.70
CA ILE A 104 -8.72 -8.47 -3.39
C ILE A 104 -9.61 -7.27 -3.68
N THR A 105 -9.66 -6.31 -2.78
CA THR A 105 -10.42 -5.06 -2.95
C THR A 105 -9.60 -3.87 -2.50
N PHE A 106 -9.83 -2.73 -3.13
CA PHE A 106 -9.06 -1.51 -2.93
C PHE A 106 -9.95 -0.42 -2.31
N LEU A 107 -9.48 0.19 -1.23
CA LEU A 107 -10.14 1.33 -0.59
C LEU A 107 -9.15 2.49 -0.40
N PRO A 108 -9.65 3.73 -0.29
CA PRO A 108 -8.81 4.86 0.09
C PRO A 108 -8.16 4.65 1.46
N HIS A 109 -6.97 5.23 1.63
CA HIS A 109 -6.27 5.21 2.92
C HIS A 109 -7.16 5.81 4.02
N PRO A 110 -7.14 5.31 5.27
CA PRO A 110 -7.95 5.85 6.36
C PRO A 110 -7.80 7.36 6.58
N ASN A 111 -6.60 7.89 6.38
CA ASN A 111 -6.31 9.33 6.53
C ASN A 111 -6.65 10.17 5.28
N ALA A 112 -7.04 9.55 4.16
CA ALA A 112 -7.52 10.29 3.02
C ALA A 112 -8.89 10.89 3.36
N ARG A 113 -9.11 12.17 3.03
CA ARG A 113 -10.42 12.83 3.11
C ARG A 113 -11.34 12.37 1.97
N LYS A 114 -11.52 11.05 1.84
CA LYS A 114 -12.31 10.38 0.80
C LYS A 114 -13.28 9.40 1.44
N VAL A 115 -14.34 9.08 0.69
CA VAL A 115 -15.31 8.04 1.08
C VAL A 115 -14.63 6.68 1.03
N ARG A 116 -14.89 5.84 2.05
CA ARG A 116 -14.14 4.58 2.30
C ARG A 116 -15.01 3.37 2.61
N SER A 117 -16.33 3.48 2.54
CA SER A 117 -17.23 2.35 2.75
C SER A 117 -17.30 1.48 1.50
N PHE A 118 -17.24 0.16 1.65
CA PHE A 118 -17.41 -0.78 0.52
C PHE A 118 -18.63 -0.45 -0.35
N ALA A 119 -19.77 -0.13 0.26
CA ALA A 119 -21.00 0.22 -0.47
C ALA A 119 -20.91 1.48 -1.35
N LYS A 120 -19.91 2.34 -1.12
CA LYS A 120 -19.68 3.56 -1.91
C LYS A 120 -18.45 3.45 -2.82
N CYS A 121 -17.59 2.46 -2.59
CA CYS A 121 -16.38 2.23 -3.39
C CYS A 121 -16.54 1.06 -4.38
N LEU A 122 -17.49 0.16 -4.13
CA LEU A 122 -17.82 -0.98 -4.97
C LEU A 122 -19.19 -0.79 -5.61
N LYS A 123 -19.36 -1.33 -6.81
CA LYS A 123 -20.69 -1.50 -7.41
C LYS A 123 -21.50 -2.54 -6.62
N SER A 124 -22.83 -2.52 -6.77
CA SER A 124 -23.72 -3.41 -6.00
C SER A 124 -23.43 -4.89 -6.23
N ASP A 125 -23.20 -5.30 -7.48
CA ASP A 125 -22.81 -6.64 -7.89
C ASP A 125 -21.46 -7.07 -7.29
N GLN A 126 -20.50 -6.17 -7.25
CA GLN A 126 -19.19 -6.39 -6.63
C GLN A 126 -19.30 -6.54 -5.10
N LEU A 127 -20.13 -5.71 -4.46
CA LEU A 127 -20.38 -5.79 -3.02
C LEU A 127 -21.06 -7.11 -2.64
N GLU A 128 -22.02 -7.56 -3.44
CA GLU A 128 -22.67 -8.86 -3.27
C GLU A 128 -21.68 -10.01 -3.46
N SER A 129 -20.84 -9.95 -4.50
CA SER A 129 -19.78 -10.93 -4.73
C SER A 129 -18.81 -11.01 -3.54
N LEU A 130 -18.38 -9.87 -3.01
CA LEU A 130 -17.51 -9.81 -1.83
C LEU A 130 -18.17 -10.40 -0.58
N ARG A 131 -19.47 -10.13 -0.36
CA ARG A 131 -20.24 -10.72 0.76
C ARG A 131 -20.44 -12.22 0.59
N ALA A 132 -20.74 -12.69 -0.62
CA ALA A 132 -20.89 -14.11 -0.92
C ALA A 132 -19.56 -14.85 -0.67
N PHE A 133 -18.44 -14.23 -1.02
CA PHE A 133 -17.10 -14.81 -0.81
C PHE A 133 -16.67 -14.88 0.67
N LEU A 134 -17.34 -14.17 1.57
CA LEU A 134 -17.06 -14.26 3.02
C LEU A 134 -17.87 -15.36 3.71
N ARG A 135 -18.97 -15.82 3.11
CA ARG A 135 -19.81 -16.91 3.60
C ARG A 135 -19.16 -18.25 3.31
#